data_AF-A0A6G8Q3Y1-F1
#
_entry.id   AF-A0A6G8Q3Y1-F1
#
_cell.length_a   1.000
_cell.length_b   1.000
_cell.length_c   1.000
_cell.angle_alpha   90.00
_cell.angle_beta   90.00
_cell.angle_gamma   90.00
#
_symmetry.space_group_name_H-M   'P 1'
#
loop_
_entity.id
_entity.type
_entity.pdbx_description
1 polymer ?
#
loop_
_entity_poly.entity_id
_entity_poly.type
_entity_poly.pdbx_seq_one_letter_code
_entity_poly.pdbx_strand_id
1 'polypeptide(L)'
;MVAALFFASATVLILSGCASRTGEPEPASNGERVPDTAVVVCGRDETRVLTPRVEARSDGVHFEVRNRLGADTGFAALGREGGAGGEASKGGSSELVGDVSPGGARAGCEEPPYDGIGKINYAAFEVVDRRGLYKSVGLECRGGMAVSGGAQYAPGARGVKGDLVKRARNQFSDEIRVDDVVELAGYPKLPDYRIVRVVRDGRVVATVHFLGEGDGWLQDSYEACEGF
;
A
#
# COMPACT_ATOMS: atom_id res chain seq x y z
N MET A 1 -2.38 -67.19 -18.68
CA MET A 1 -2.58 -67.18 -20.15
C MET A 1 -3.44 -65.98 -20.51
N VAL A 2 -3.17 -65.35 -21.66
CA VAL A 2 -3.78 -64.13 -22.25
C VAL A 2 -3.21 -62.82 -21.70
N ALA A 3 -2.80 -61.82 -22.49
CA ALA A 3 -2.19 -61.70 -23.82
C ALA A 3 -1.73 -60.23 -23.91
N ALA A 4 -0.47 -59.98 -24.24
CA ALA A 4 0.07 -58.64 -24.39
C ALA A 4 -0.23 -58.10 -25.80
N LEU A 5 -0.67 -56.84 -25.90
CA LEU A 5 -0.84 -56.12 -27.15
C LEU A 5 0.10 -54.91 -27.14
N PHE A 6 1.16 -55.01 -27.95
CA PHE A 6 2.07 -53.92 -28.29
C PHE A 6 1.46 -53.09 -29.41
N PHE A 7 1.23 -51.80 -29.17
CA PHE A 7 0.94 -50.84 -30.24
C PHE A 7 2.21 -50.07 -30.58
N ALA A 8 2.71 -50.28 -31.80
CA ALA A 8 3.78 -49.51 -32.40
C ALA A 8 3.17 -48.24 -33.03
N SER A 9 3.51 -47.07 -32.48
CA SER A 9 3.15 -45.77 -33.07
C SER A 9 4.33 -45.23 -33.88
N ALA A 10 4.15 -45.13 -35.19
CA ALA A 10 5.06 -44.45 -36.10
C ALA A 10 4.79 -42.94 -36.05
N THR A 11 5.74 -42.15 -35.58
CA THR A 11 5.63 -40.68 -35.56
C THR A 11 6.29 -40.10 -36.81
N VAL A 12 5.47 -39.44 -37.63
CA VAL A 12 5.88 -38.71 -38.84
C VAL A 12 6.48 -37.35 -38.45
N LEU A 13 7.71 -37.10 -38.87
CA LEU A 13 8.40 -35.80 -38.77
C LEU A 13 7.97 -34.90 -39.94
N ILE A 14 7.19 -33.85 -39.66
CA ILE A 14 6.88 -32.78 -40.63
C ILE A 14 7.78 -31.59 -40.32
N LEU A 15 8.77 -31.35 -41.18
CA LEU A 15 9.62 -30.16 -41.19
C LEU A 15 8.87 -29.00 -41.86
N SER A 16 8.12 -28.23 -41.08
CA SER A 16 7.55 -26.96 -41.52
C SER A 16 8.54 -25.82 -41.27
N GLY A 17 9.17 -25.34 -42.34
CA GLY A 17 10.00 -24.14 -42.33
C GLY A 17 9.14 -22.88 -42.20
N CYS A 18 9.26 -22.19 -41.06
CA CYS A 18 8.75 -20.83 -40.90
C CYS A 18 9.87 -19.83 -41.20
N ALA A 19 9.67 -19.05 -42.26
CA ALA A 19 10.48 -17.92 -42.63
C ALA A 19 10.59 -16.92 -41.45
N SER A 20 11.82 -16.61 -41.06
CA SER A 20 12.11 -15.55 -40.11
C SER A 20 11.70 -14.21 -40.73
N ARG A 21 10.52 -13.70 -40.34
CA ARG A 21 10.27 -12.26 -40.42
C ARG A 21 11.31 -11.60 -39.53
N THR A 22 12.28 -10.92 -40.15
CA THR A 22 13.06 -9.86 -39.52
C THR A 22 12.07 -8.86 -38.95
N GLY A 23 11.75 -9.01 -37.66
CA GLY A 23 10.97 -8.04 -36.92
C GLY A 23 11.73 -6.73 -36.95
N GLU A 24 11.17 -5.75 -37.64
CA GLU A 24 11.54 -4.36 -37.50
C GLU A 24 11.57 -4.01 -36.00
N PRO A 25 12.63 -3.39 -35.47
CA PRO A 25 12.68 -3.03 -34.07
C PRO A 25 11.46 -2.17 -33.76
N GLU A 26 10.55 -2.69 -32.93
CA GLU A 26 9.44 -1.93 -32.40
C GLU A 26 10.04 -0.66 -31.78
N PRO A 27 9.64 0.54 -32.23
CA PRO A 27 10.23 1.77 -31.73
C PRO A 27 10.09 1.75 -30.22
N ALA A 28 11.23 1.81 -29.51
CA ALA A 28 11.27 1.81 -28.06
C ALA A 28 10.20 2.78 -27.56
N SER A 29 9.15 2.24 -26.93
CA SER A 29 8.02 3.02 -26.47
C SER A 29 8.61 4.21 -25.70
N ASN A 30 8.43 5.42 -26.22
CA ASN A 30 8.87 6.64 -25.56
C ASN A 30 8.39 6.55 -24.11
N GLY A 31 9.33 6.33 -23.17
CA GLY A 31 9.02 5.89 -21.82
C GLY A 31 7.94 6.78 -21.22
N GLU A 32 6.72 6.26 -21.17
CA GLU A 32 5.56 7.04 -20.73
C GLU A 32 5.86 7.55 -19.33
N ARG A 33 5.92 8.89 -19.21
CA ARG A 33 6.21 9.53 -17.93
C ARG A 33 5.01 9.28 -17.04
N VAL A 34 5.20 8.43 -16.03
CA VAL A 34 4.20 8.18 -14.99
C VAL A 34 4.05 9.46 -14.17
N PRO A 35 2.84 10.03 -14.03
CA PRO A 35 2.59 11.18 -13.17
C PRO A 35 2.94 10.86 -11.72
N ASP A 36 3.33 11.86 -10.94
CA ASP A 36 3.67 11.72 -9.53
C ASP A 36 2.55 12.17 -8.57
N THR A 37 1.39 12.54 -9.12
CA THR A 37 0.16 12.83 -8.40
C THR A 37 -0.99 12.05 -9.02
N ALA A 38 -1.75 11.33 -8.20
CA ALA A 38 -2.95 10.63 -8.59
C ALA A 38 -4.15 11.58 -8.61
N VAL A 39 -4.81 11.73 -9.76
CA VAL A 39 -5.97 12.62 -9.88
C VAL A 39 -7.25 11.80 -9.72
N VAL A 40 -7.97 12.05 -8.62
CA VAL A 40 -9.21 11.36 -8.25
C VAL A 40 -10.38 12.32 -8.43
N VAL A 41 -11.44 11.89 -9.09
CA VAL A 41 -12.66 12.68 -9.28
C VAL A 41 -13.80 12.01 -8.53
N CYS A 42 -14.33 12.69 -7.52
CA CYS A 42 -15.55 12.28 -6.84
C CYS A 42 -16.75 12.81 -7.63
N GLY A 43 -17.45 11.95 -8.37
CA GLY A 43 -18.68 12.27 -9.10
C GLY A 43 -19.91 11.66 -8.43
N ARG A 44 -21.10 12.18 -8.77
CA ARG A 44 -22.39 11.73 -8.20
C ARG A 44 -22.65 10.23 -8.38
N ASP A 45 -22.25 9.70 -9.52
CA ASP A 45 -22.54 8.31 -9.87
C ASP A 45 -21.35 7.38 -9.56
N GLU A 46 -20.12 7.90 -9.62
CA GLU A 46 -18.90 7.10 -9.45
C GLU A 46 -17.67 7.95 -9.07
N THR A 47 -16.69 7.30 -8.42
CA THR A 47 -15.31 7.80 -8.35
C THR A 47 -14.55 7.39 -9.60
N ARG A 48 -13.71 8.29 -10.13
CA ARG A 48 -12.79 7.98 -11.24
C ARG A 48 -11.36 8.34 -10.86
N VAL A 49 -10.40 7.53 -11.29
CA VAL A 49 -8.98 7.90 -11.26
C VAL A 49 -8.54 8.24 -12.69
N LEU A 50 -8.11 9.48 -12.92
CA LEU A 50 -7.69 9.96 -14.25
C LEU A 50 -6.24 9.60 -14.57
N THR A 51 -5.50 9.12 -13.58
CA THR A 51 -4.09 8.72 -13.65
C THR A 51 -3.98 7.25 -13.23
N PRO A 52 -4.16 6.29 -14.16
CA PRO A 52 -4.20 4.87 -13.82
C PRO A 52 -2.92 4.34 -13.19
N ARG A 53 -1.80 5.06 -13.35
CA ARG A 53 -0.51 4.77 -12.73
C ARG A 53 0.03 6.05 -12.11
N VAL A 54 0.61 5.95 -10.91
CA VAL A 54 1.20 7.07 -10.18
C VAL A 54 2.56 6.68 -9.61
N GLU A 55 3.57 7.53 -9.76
CA GLU A 55 4.91 7.32 -9.21
C GLU A 55 4.97 7.84 -7.78
N ALA A 56 5.45 7.00 -6.86
CA ALA A 56 5.60 7.35 -5.47
C ALA A 56 6.75 8.34 -5.23
N ARG A 57 6.55 9.19 -4.23
CA ARG A 57 7.55 10.13 -3.72
C ARG A 57 8.08 9.65 -2.37
N SER A 58 9.18 10.24 -1.90
CA SER A 58 9.78 9.86 -0.61
C SER A 58 8.88 10.14 0.58
N ASP A 59 7.91 11.03 0.41
CA ASP A 59 6.92 11.45 1.40
C ASP A 59 5.55 10.79 1.21
N GLY A 60 5.38 9.89 0.23
CA GLY A 60 4.15 9.15 0.02
C GLY A 60 3.64 9.18 -1.42
N VAL A 61 2.42 8.67 -1.60
CA VAL A 61 1.64 8.83 -2.82
C VAL A 61 0.79 10.09 -2.68
N HIS A 62 0.92 11.00 -3.64
CA HIS A 62 0.20 12.26 -3.65
C HIS A 62 -1.11 12.12 -4.42
N PHE A 63 -2.18 12.73 -3.91
CA PHE A 63 -3.51 12.70 -4.50
C PHE A 63 -4.02 14.13 -4.69
N GLU A 64 -4.58 14.40 -5.87
CA GLU A 64 -5.43 15.55 -6.13
C GLU A 64 -6.88 15.05 -6.20
N VAL A 65 -7.69 15.36 -5.17
CA VAL A 65 -9.08 14.90 -5.07
C VAL A 65 -10.02 16.03 -5.49
N ARG A 66 -10.60 15.88 -6.68
CA ARG A 66 -11.57 16.82 -7.26
C ARG A 66 -12.98 16.44 -6.87
N ASN A 67 -13.58 17.19 -5.96
CA ASN A 67 -14.90 16.91 -5.43
C ASN A 67 -16.01 17.63 -6.23
N ARG A 68 -16.87 16.86 -6.90
CA ARG A 68 -18.02 17.36 -7.69
C ARG A 68 -19.38 17.06 -7.07
N LEU A 69 -19.41 16.57 -5.83
CA LEU A 69 -20.64 16.15 -5.14
C LEU A 69 -21.43 17.34 -4.57
N GLY A 70 -20.78 18.49 -4.41
CA GLY A 70 -21.44 19.70 -3.90
C GLY A 70 -21.66 19.70 -2.38
N ALA A 71 -21.03 18.76 -1.67
CA ALA A 71 -20.87 18.68 -0.22
C ALA A 71 -19.43 18.28 0.10
N ASP A 72 -18.99 18.42 1.35
CA ASP A 72 -17.74 17.80 1.79
C ASP A 72 -17.86 16.28 1.68
N THR A 73 -16.75 15.61 1.43
CA THR A 73 -16.74 14.19 1.04
C THR A 73 -15.53 13.51 1.64
N GLY A 74 -15.73 12.32 2.19
CA GLY A 74 -14.65 11.48 2.68
C GLY A 74 -13.87 10.89 1.52
N PHE A 75 -12.56 10.84 1.63
CA PHE A 75 -11.67 10.22 0.67
C PHE A 75 -10.94 9.05 1.34
N ALA A 76 -10.84 7.94 0.61
CA ALA A 76 -10.02 6.81 1.01
C ALA A 76 -9.24 6.25 -0.19
N ALA A 77 -7.94 6.02 -0.01
CA ALA A 77 -7.13 5.19 -0.90
C ALA A 77 -6.61 3.98 -0.14
N LEU A 78 -6.75 2.79 -0.74
CA LEU A 78 -6.39 1.52 -0.13
C LEU A 78 -5.35 0.82 -1.01
N GLY A 79 -4.18 0.54 -0.43
CA GLY A 79 -3.17 -0.35 -1.01
C GLY A 79 -3.36 -1.78 -0.51
N ARG A 80 -2.42 -2.67 -0.89
CA ARG A 80 -2.28 -3.97 -0.22
C ARG A 80 -1.82 -3.78 1.23
N GLU A 81 -0.94 -2.81 1.42
CA GLU A 81 -0.42 -2.38 2.71
C GLU A 81 -0.58 -0.85 2.80
N GLY A 82 -0.95 -0.36 3.98
CA GLY A 82 -1.20 1.07 4.22
C GLY A 82 -2.37 1.65 3.42
N GLY A 83 -2.42 2.98 3.35
CA GLY A 83 -3.54 3.70 2.78
C GLY A 83 -3.41 5.21 2.88
N ALA A 84 -4.48 5.89 2.45
CA ALA A 84 -4.68 7.32 2.62
C ALA A 84 -6.12 7.56 3.03
N GLY A 85 -6.35 8.56 3.88
CA GLY A 85 -7.68 9.02 4.25
C GLY A 85 -7.69 10.53 4.40
N GLY A 86 -8.86 11.15 4.24
CA GLY A 86 -9.01 12.58 4.46
C GLY A 86 -10.37 13.09 4.00
N GLU A 87 -10.51 14.41 3.99
CA GLU A 87 -11.70 15.09 3.51
C GLU A 87 -11.37 15.90 2.25
N ALA A 88 -12.26 15.80 1.26
CA ALA A 88 -12.22 16.60 0.06
C ALA A 88 -13.24 17.74 0.16
N SER A 89 -12.76 18.98 0.15
CA SER A 89 -13.60 20.16 0.35
C SER A 89 -14.65 20.31 -0.76
N LYS A 90 -15.85 20.75 -0.37
CA LYS A 90 -16.96 21.01 -1.28
C LYS A 90 -16.54 21.88 -2.48
N GLY A 91 -16.82 21.37 -3.68
CA GLY A 91 -16.75 22.15 -4.92
C GLY A 91 -15.33 22.58 -5.32
N GLY A 92 -14.31 21.91 -4.79
CA GLY A 92 -12.91 22.25 -5.03
C GLY A 92 -12.03 21.02 -5.27
N SER A 93 -10.73 21.25 -5.11
CA SER A 93 -9.70 20.22 -5.12
C SER A 93 -8.99 20.21 -3.78
N SER A 94 -8.71 19.03 -3.26
CA SER A 94 -7.89 18.82 -2.06
C SER A 94 -6.62 18.06 -2.41
N GLU A 95 -5.51 18.41 -1.79
CA GLU A 95 -4.25 17.68 -1.89
C GLU A 95 -4.07 16.79 -0.66
N LEU A 96 -3.80 15.52 -0.87
CA LEU A 96 -3.60 14.54 0.20
C LEU A 96 -2.36 13.70 -0.09
N VAL A 97 -1.73 13.20 0.97
CA VAL A 97 -0.58 12.31 0.88
C VAL A 97 -0.84 11.07 1.73
N GLY A 98 -0.59 9.89 1.17
CA GLY A 98 -0.84 8.63 1.85
C GLY A 98 0.29 7.62 1.73
N ASP A 99 0.34 6.69 2.68
CA ASP A 99 1.28 5.57 2.73
C ASP A 99 0.74 4.38 1.93
N VAL A 100 0.43 4.57 0.65
CA VAL A 100 -0.11 3.51 -0.21
C VAL A 100 1.03 2.68 -0.78
N SER A 101 1.06 1.40 -0.45
CA SER A 101 2.10 0.47 -0.93
C SER A 101 2.16 0.38 -2.46
N PRO A 102 3.34 0.14 -3.06
CA PRO A 102 3.49 -0.15 -4.48
C PRO A 102 2.64 -1.34 -4.94
N GLY A 103 2.17 -1.28 -6.19
CA GLY A 103 1.30 -2.28 -6.82
C GLY A 103 -0.14 -1.79 -7.00
N GLY A 104 -1.07 -2.74 -7.15
CA GLY A 104 -2.49 -2.43 -7.34
C GLY A 104 -3.10 -1.78 -6.10
N ALA A 105 -3.82 -0.68 -6.31
CA ALA A 105 -4.50 0.10 -5.29
C ALA A 105 -5.88 0.54 -5.77
N ARG A 106 -6.68 1.10 -4.87
CA ARG A 106 -8.00 1.63 -5.19
C ARG A 106 -8.30 2.90 -4.41
N ALA A 107 -8.97 3.86 -5.03
CA ALA A 107 -9.36 5.13 -4.42
C ALA A 107 -10.86 5.36 -4.58
N GLY A 108 -11.50 5.89 -3.55
CA GLY A 108 -12.94 6.06 -3.48
C GLY A 108 -13.31 7.29 -2.68
N CYS A 109 -14.51 7.79 -2.94
CA CYS A 109 -15.09 8.89 -2.21
C CYS A 109 -16.43 8.47 -1.57
N GLU A 110 -16.75 9.01 -0.40
CA GLU A 110 -17.97 8.74 0.36
C GLU A 110 -18.69 10.04 0.69
N GLU A 111 -19.97 10.15 0.34
CA GLU A 111 -20.82 11.26 0.79
C GLU A 111 -21.24 11.05 2.25
N PRO A 112 -21.43 12.12 3.03
CA PRO A 112 -22.02 12.02 4.36
C PRO A 112 -23.43 11.38 4.32
N PRO A 113 -23.82 10.60 5.36
CA PRO A 113 -23.03 10.30 6.55
C PRO A 113 -21.93 9.27 6.27
N TYR A 114 -20.73 9.52 6.80
CA TYR A 114 -19.62 8.56 6.76
C TYR A 114 -19.90 7.43 7.74
N ASP A 115 -20.59 6.40 7.31
CA ASP A 115 -20.88 5.24 8.16
C ASP A 115 -19.90 4.10 7.91
N GLY A 116 -19.05 4.19 6.88
CA GLY A 116 -18.10 3.13 6.50
C GLY A 116 -18.80 1.84 6.05
N ILE A 117 -20.13 1.85 5.96
CA ILE A 117 -21.02 0.77 5.54
C ILE A 117 -21.61 1.10 4.16
N GLY A 118 -21.54 2.37 3.75
CA GLY A 118 -21.86 2.86 2.43
C GLY A 118 -21.05 2.17 1.33
N LYS A 119 -21.65 2.04 0.14
CA LYS A 119 -20.96 1.50 -1.04
C LYS A 119 -19.98 2.56 -1.57
N ILE A 120 -18.77 2.61 -1.01
CA ILE A 120 -17.69 3.39 -1.62
C ILE A 120 -17.40 2.78 -2.99
N ASN A 121 -17.69 3.53 -4.05
CA ASN A 121 -17.39 3.14 -5.42
C ASN A 121 -15.89 3.36 -5.69
N TYR A 122 -15.08 2.35 -5.38
CA TYR A 122 -13.65 2.40 -5.60
C TYR A 122 -13.27 2.29 -7.09
N ALA A 123 -12.40 3.18 -7.54
CA ALA A 123 -11.70 3.10 -8.82
C ALA A 123 -10.26 2.59 -8.62
N ALA A 124 -9.84 1.66 -9.48
CA ALA A 124 -8.53 1.05 -9.41
C ALA A 124 -7.44 1.93 -10.04
N PHE A 125 -6.22 1.82 -9.52
CA PHE A 125 -5.01 2.41 -10.07
C PHE A 125 -3.77 1.62 -9.61
N GLU A 126 -2.60 1.94 -10.14
CA GLU A 126 -1.32 1.33 -9.78
C GLU A 126 -0.38 2.36 -9.16
N VAL A 127 0.23 2.03 -8.03
CA VAL A 127 1.35 2.76 -7.44
C VAL A 127 2.65 2.16 -7.95
N VAL A 128 3.48 2.99 -8.56
CA VAL A 128 4.80 2.64 -9.09
C VAL A 128 5.87 3.22 -8.17
N ASP A 129 6.82 2.41 -7.76
CA ASP A 129 7.97 2.84 -6.97
C ASP A 129 9.27 2.35 -7.62
N ARG A 130 9.75 3.08 -8.63
CA ARG A 130 10.95 2.70 -9.38
C ARG A 130 12.23 2.83 -8.57
N ARG A 131 12.17 3.57 -7.47
CA ARG A 131 13.32 3.90 -6.61
C ARG A 131 13.41 3.01 -5.38
N GLY A 132 12.43 2.13 -5.15
CA GLY A 132 12.40 1.26 -3.97
C GLY A 132 12.36 2.05 -2.66
N LEU A 133 11.57 3.12 -2.63
CA LEU A 133 11.40 3.99 -1.47
C LEU A 133 10.58 3.32 -0.36
N TYR A 134 9.59 2.50 -0.75
CA TYR A 134 8.67 1.88 0.18
C TYR A 134 9.28 0.64 0.83
N LYS A 135 9.25 0.59 2.17
CA LYS A 135 9.56 -0.61 2.94
C LYS A 135 8.27 -1.27 3.39
N SER A 136 8.05 -2.51 2.95
CA SER A 136 6.85 -3.30 3.28
C SER A 136 6.57 -3.37 4.79
N VAL A 137 5.27 -3.30 5.12
CA VAL A 137 4.74 -3.37 6.48
C VAL A 137 3.81 -4.58 6.68
N GLY A 138 3.53 -5.33 5.61
CA GLY A 138 2.67 -6.51 5.67
C GLY A 138 3.25 -7.60 6.56
N LEU A 139 2.48 -8.05 7.55
CA LEU A 139 2.91 -9.10 8.47
C LEU A 139 3.03 -10.46 7.78
N GLU A 140 4.08 -11.21 8.13
CA GLU A 140 4.45 -12.51 7.58
C GLU A 140 4.37 -13.62 8.64
N CYS A 141 3.19 -13.74 9.25
CA CYS A 141 2.93 -14.62 10.39
C CYS A 141 2.85 -16.09 9.98
N ARG A 142 3.61 -16.95 10.67
CA ARG A 142 3.46 -18.40 10.52
C ARG A 142 2.13 -18.81 11.12
N GLY A 143 1.27 -19.46 10.34
CA GLY A 143 -0.09 -19.82 10.77
C GLY A 143 -1.13 -18.72 10.61
N GLY A 144 -0.75 -17.52 10.12
CA GLY A 144 -1.67 -16.47 9.70
C GLY A 144 -2.40 -15.72 10.83
N MET A 145 -2.08 -15.99 12.10
CA MET A 145 -2.67 -15.27 13.23
C MET A 145 -1.87 -14.00 13.55
N ALA A 146 -2.55 -12.86 13.45
CA ALA A 146 -2.05 -11.57 13.89
C ALA A 146 -2.91 -11.06 15.07
N VAL A 147 -2.24 -10.45 16.04
CA VAL A 147 -2.85 -9.69 17.11
C VAL A 147 -2.67 -8.21 16.83
N SER A 148 -3.66 -7.40 17.18
CA SER A 148 -3.60 -5.96 17.03
C SER A 148 -4.01 -5.28 18.33
N GLY A 149 -3.45 -4.10 18.58
CA GLY A 149 -3.87 -3.24 19.67
C GLY A 149 -3.78 -1.78 19.26
N GLY A 150 -4.74 -0.98 19.71
CA GLY A 150 -4.77 0.46 19.50
C GLY A 150 -4.41 1.20 20.79
N ALA A 151 -3.75 2.33 20.67
CA ALA A 151 -3.75 3.30 21.75
C ALA A 151 -5.17 3.83 21.93
N GLN A 152 -5.64 3.88 23.17
CA GLN A 152 -6.84 4.63 23.49
C GLN A 152 -6.46 6.11 23.48
N TYR A 153 -6.77 6.81 22.39
CA TYR A 153 -6.63 8.26 22.35
C TYR A 153 -7.40 8.87 23.53
N ALA A 154 -6.75 9.79 24.24
CA ALA A 154 -7.38 10.59 25.27
C ALA A 154 -7.26 12.07 24.87
N PRO A 155 -8.34 12.87 24.95
CA PRO A 155 -8.25 14.31 24.73
C PRO A 155 -7.12 14.94 25.53
N GLY A 156 -6.23 15.68 24.86
CA GLY A 156 -5.06 16.31 25.47
C GLY A 156 -3.82 15.42 25.59
N ALA A 157 -3.84 14.19 25.08
CA ALA A 157 -2.63 13.40 24.88
C ALA A 157 -1.62 14.18 24.01
N ARG A 158 -0.34 14.08 24.34
CA ARG A 158 0.73 14.79 23.62
C ARG A 158 1.71 13.79 23.03
N GLY A 159 2.17 14.09 21.82
CA GLY A 159 3.26 13.37 21.20
C GLY A 159 4.51 13.38 22.08
N VAL A 160 5.20 12.24 22.13
CA VAL A 160 6.49 12.14 22.80
C VAL A 160 7.59 12.25 21.74
N LYS A 161 8.56 13.14 22.00
CA LYS A 161 9.74 13.30 21.16
C LYS A 161 10.68 12.10 21.31
N GLY A 162 11.42 11.81 20.25
CA GLY A 162 12.55 10.89 20.32
C GLY A 162 12.62 9.96 19.12
N ASP A 163 13.56 9.02 19.22
CA ASP A 163 13.77 7.97 18.24
C ASP A 163 12.66 6.91 18.36
N LEU A 164 11.86 6.77 17.31
CA LEU A 164 10.75 5.82 17.24
C LEU A 164 11.21 4.36 17.28
N VAL A 165 12.36 4.04 16.69
CA VAL A 165 12.94 2.68 16.72
C VAL A 165 13.34 2.35 18.16
N LYS A 166 14.00 3.27 18.85
CA LYS A 166 14.34 3.07 20.27
C LYS A 166 13.09 2.91 21.13
N ARG A 167 12.05 3.68 20.84
CA ARG A 167 10.78 3.61 21.57
C ARG A 167 10.09 2.26 21.37
N ALA A 168 9.98 1.78 20.13
CA ALA A 168 9.43 0.46 19.84
C ALA A 168 10.24 -0.65 20.53
N ARG A 169 11.59 -0.58 20.49
CA ARG A 169 12.47 -1.53 21.21
C ARG A 169 12.22 -1.55 22.71
N ASN A 170 12.06 -0.39 23.33
CA ASN A 170 11.82 -0.31 24.76
C ASN A 170 10.43 -0.78 25.15
N GLN A 171 9.43 -0.53 24.31
CA GLN A 171 8.04 -0.89 24.58
C GLN A 171 7.81 -2.40 24.49
N PHE A 172 8.43 -3.05 23.50
CA PHE A 172 8.31 -4.48 23.25
C PHE A 172 9.62 -5.20 23.61
N SER A 173 10.23 -4.83 24.74
CA SER A 173 11.55 -5.33 25.14
C SER A 173 11.56 -6.82 25.47
N ASP A 174 10.40 -7.37 25.83
CA ASP A 174 10.25 -8.77 26.22
C ASP A 174 9.99 -9.67 24.99
N GLU A 175 9.48 -9.09 23.90
CA GLU A 175 9.14 -9.76 22.64
C GLU A 175 10.24 -9.59 21.56
N ILE A 176 10.89 -8.43 21.50
CA ILE A 176 11.94 -8.13 20.52
C ILE A 176 13.24 -8.82 20.93
N ARG A 177 13.76 -9.66 20.04
CA ARG A 177 15.02 -10.38 20.23
C ARG A 177 16.22 -9.52 19.85
N VAL A 178 17.39 -9.93 20.33
CA VAL A 178 18.66 -9.24 20.08
C VAL A 178 19.02 -9.20 18.59
N ASP A 179 18.63 -10.23 17.84
CA ASP A 179 18.89 -10.40 16.41
C ASP A 179 17.79 -9.80 15.52
N ASP A 180 16.68 -9.33 16.10
CA ASP A 180 15.64 -8.66 15.34
C ASP A 180 16.12 -7.30 14.82
N VAL A 181 15.84 -7.06 13.54
CA VAL A 181 16.01 -5.74 12.93
C VAL A 181 14.77 -4.92 13.23
N VAL A 182 14.95 -3.78 13.88
CA VAL A 182 13.88 -2.82 14.16
C VAL A 182 14.21 -1.53 13.43
N GLU A 183 13.34 -1.12 12.53
CA GLU A 183 13.60 0.00 11.63
C GLU A 183 12.32 0.71 11.20
N LEU A 184 12.45 1.93 10.65
CA LEU A 184 11.34 2.61 10.00
C LEU A 184 10.91 1.89 8.71
N ALA A 185 9.61 1.89 8.46
CA ALA A 185 8.95 1.29 7.31
C ALA A 185 7.96 2.26 6.65
N GLY A 186 7.30 1.83 5.56
CA GLY A 186 6.51 2.71 4.69
C GLY A 186 7.39 3.66 3.89
N TYR A 187 6.84 4.81 3.48
CA TYR A 187 7.64 5.89 2.88
C TYR A 187 8.43 6.69 3.93
N PRO A 188 9.72 7.02 3.68
CA PRO A 188 10.62 7.53 4.72
C PRO A 188 10.32 8.95 5.21
N LYS A 189 9.55 9.75 4.46
CA LYS A 189 9.31 11.17 4.74
C LYS A 189 7.82 11.54 4.79
N LEU A 190 6.92 10.59 5.09
CA LEU A 190 5.53 10.96 5.40
C LEU A 190 5.52 12.11 6.43
N PRO A 191 4.57 13.04 6.46
CA PRO A 191 4.59 14.11 7.45
C PRO A 191 4.09 13.60 8.81
N ASP A 192 2.87 13.07 8.84
CA ASP A 192 2.09 12.90 10.07
C ASP A 192 1.91 11.43 10.49
N TYR A 193 2.59 10.52 9.80
CA TYR A 193 2.51 9.08 10.09
C TYR A 193 3.88 8.42 9.98
N ARG A 194 4.20 7.53 10.91
CA ARG A 194 5.41 6.70 10.89
C ARG A 194 5.08 5.29 11.29
N ILE A 195 5.75 4.36 10.63
CA ILE A 195 5.66 2.94 10.96
C ILE A 195 7.05 2.47 11.34
N VAL A 196 7.16 1.79 12.48
CA VAL A 196 8.33 1.00 12.83
C VAL A 196 7.96 -0.45 12.59
N ARG A 197 8.82 -1.19 11.87
CA ARG A 197 8.66 -2.63 11.70
C ARG A 197 9.73 -3.40 12.46
N VAL A 198 9.38 -4.58 12.94
CA VAL A 198 10.29 -5.59 13.47
C VAL A 198 10.43 -6.69 12.43
N VAL A 199 11.65 -7.03 12.07
CA VAL A 199 11.99 -8.06 11.08
C VAL A 199 12.82 -9.14 11.76
N ARG A 200 12.32 -10.38 11.68
CA ARG A 200 12.95 -11.59 12.25
C ARG A 200 13.09 -12.63 11.16
N ASP A 201 14.31 -13.15 10.98
CA ASP A 201 14.63 -14.08 9.90
C ASP A 201 14.19 -13.56 8.51
N GLY A 202 14.33 -12.25 8.27
CA GLY A 202 13.94 -11.60 7.01
C GLY A 202 12.43 -11.42 6.81
N ARG A 203 11.60 -11.72 7.80
CA ARG A 203 10.14 -11.58 7.74
C ARG A 203 9.66 -10.44 8.60
N VAL A 204 8.74 -9.61 8.10
CA VAL A 204 8.07 -8.59 8.92
C VAL A 204 7.15 -9.31 9.87
N VAL A 205 7.47 -9.23 11.15
CA VAL A 205 6.75 -9.97 12.16
C VAL A 205 5.79 -8.98 12.89
N ALA A 206 6.17 -7.72 13.11
CA ALA A 206 5.34 -6.73 13.82
C ALA A 206 5.53 -5.33 13.25
N THR A 207 4.52 -4.50 13.44
CA THR A 207 4.50 -3.09 13.10
C THR A 207 3.96 -2.27 14.25
N VAL A 208 4.52 -1.08 14.44
CA VAL A 208 4.07 -0.10 15.42
C VAL A 208 3.85 1.21 14.66
N HIS A 209 2.64 1.71 14.75
CA HIS A 209 2.15 2.86 13.99
C HIS A 209 2.12 4.08 14.91
N PHE A 210 2.63 5.20 14.41
CA PHE A 210 2.74 6.45 15.14
C PHE A 210 2.10 7.58 14.34
N LEU A 211 1.28 8.38 15.01
CA LEU A 211 0.73 9.64 14.50
C LEU A 211 1.57 10.82 15.00
N GLY A 212 1.79 11.80 14.13
CA GLY A 212 2.38 13.07 14.51
C GLY A 212 1.40 13.86 15.38
N GLU A 213 1.86 14.36 16.53
CA GLU A 213 1.07 15.20 17.44
C GLU A 213 1.96 16.32 17.98
N GLY A 214 1.73 17.54 17.49
CA GLY A 214 2.58 18.69 17.79
C GLY A 214 4.01 18.49 17.27
N ASP A 215 4.98 18.48 18.18
CA ASP A 215 6.39 18.27 17.87
C ASP A 215 6.92 16.87 18.25
N GLY A 216 6.00 15.93 18.53
CA GLY A 216 6.31 14.56 18.91
C GLY A 216 5.39 13.53 18.24
N TRP A 217 5.45 12.29 18.76
CA TRP A 217 4.73 11.15 18.19
C TRP A 217 3.87 10.45 19.23
N LEU A 218 2.61 10.18 18.88
CA LEU A 218 1.72 9.30 19.62
C LEU A 218 1.72 7.93 18.96
N GLN A 219 1.82 6.87 19.75
CA GLN A 219 1.51 5.55 19.21
C GLN A 219 0.02 5.52 18.91
N ASP A 220 -0.34 5.08 17.72
CA ASP A 220 -1.71 4.93 17.26
C ASP A 220 -2.17 3.49 17.43
N SER A 221 -1.39 2.57 16.87
CA SER A 221 -1.71 1.15 16.85
C SER A 221 -0.45 0.30 16.73
N TYR A 222 -0.61 -1.01 16.93
CA TYR A 222 0.39 -2.00 16.58
C TYR A 222 -0.31 -3.25 16.05
N GLU A 223 0.40 -3.97 15.20
CA GLU A 223 0.04 -5.30 14.74
C GLU A 223 1.25 -6.21 14.91
N ALA A 224 1.04 -7.44 15.33
CA ALA A 224 2.11 -8.41 15.56
C ALA A 224 1.63 -9.82 15.26
N CYS A 225 2.52 -10.68 14.79
CA CYS A 225 2.23 -12.11 14.76
C CYS A 225 1.98 -12.65 16.17
N GLU A 226 1.09 -13.64 16.28
CA GLU A 226 0.89 -14.30 17.57
C GLU A 226 2.21 -14.89 18.10
N GLY A 227 2.52 -14.62 19.38
CA GLY A 227 3.75 -15.09 20.00
C GLY A 227 5.01 -14.41 19.44
N PHE A 228 4.86 -13.15 19.03
CA PHE A 228 5.97 -12.24 18.79
C PHE A 228 7.15 -12.42 19.73
#